data_AF-A0AAV9WB05-F1
#
_entry.id   AF-A0AAV9WB05-F1
#
_cell.length_a   1.000
_cell.length_b   1.000
_cell.length_c   1.000
_cell.angle_alpha   90.00
_cell.angle_beta   90.00
_cell.angle_gamma   90.00
#
_symmetry.space_group_name_H-M   'P 1'
#
loop_
_entity.id
_entity.type
_entity.pdbx_description
1 polymer ?
#
loop_
_entity_poly.entity_id
_entity_poly.type
_entity_poly.pdbx_seq_one_letter_code
_entity_poly.pdbx_strand_id
1 'polypeptide(L)'
;MALSLVVHSLTMSKPCIPTSPHPIPDEKTISAIFNLPVFSADGKRCRFGELVAARYGVGNVIVIFIRHFFCSCDQDYVRSLARCLTPTVLSTLPAGPSRLVIVGCGDPSRIIPYAAETSCDFPIFTDPTRRIYVRLEMNKSLASSTRPAYMEHSLLSLIIRSMGQMVKSGYGAFKGGDFWQNGGEWIFREGRCLWAHRMETTSDHVTAKELVNVLTGDENWRNGTKRYNILDPAPDSNESHTNKL
;
A
#
# COMPACT_ATOMS: atom_id res chain seq x y z
N MET A 1 50.75 18.93 12.64
CA MET A 1 49.41 19.00 13.24
C MET A 1 48.39 19.26 12.13
N ALA A 2 47.33 18.43 12.13
CA ALA A 2 46.05 18.54 11.44
C ALA A 2 46.01 18.73 9.90
N LEU A 3 45.88 17.61 9.18
CA LEU A 3 45.26 17.55 7.86
C LEU A 3 43.74 17.77 8.03
N SER A 4 43.18 18.79 7.39
CA SER A 4 41.74 19.06 7.38
C SER A 4 41.04 18.12 6.39
N LEU A 5 40.30 17.14 6.90
CA LEU A 5 39.40 16.28 6.13
C LEU A 5 38.13 17.06 5.81
N VAL A 6 38.06 17.61 4.59
CA VAL A 6 36.81 18.09 4.00
C VAL A 6 35.99 16.86 3.62
N VAL A 7 35.11 16.42 4.53
CA VAL A 7 34.04 15.47 4.21
C VAL A 7 33.04 16.20 3.32
N HIS A 8 33.19 16.03 2.00
CA HIS A 8 32.12 16.34 1.06
C HIS A 8 30.94 15.41 1.39
N SER A 9 29.95 15.94 2.10
CA SER A 9 28.62 15.34 2.15
C SER A 9 28.05 15.41 0.73
N LEU A 10 28.25 14.34 -0.03
CA LEU A 10 27.47 14.09 -1.24
C LEU A 10 26.02 14.04 -0.79
N THR A 11 25.26 15.09 -1.10
CA THR A 11 23.80 15.02 -1.06
C THR A 11 23.40 13.89 -2.00
N MET A 12 23.22 12.68 -1.48
CA MET A 12 22.65 11.59 -2.26
C MET A 12 21.27 12.07 -2.68
N SER A 13 21.10 12.34 -3.97
CA SER A 13 19.79 12.64 -4.54
C SER A 13 18.86 11.52 -4.11
N LYS A 14 17.70 11.88 -3.55
CA LYS A 14 16.69 10.89 -3.16
C LYS A 14 16.48 9.94 -4.35
N PRO A 15 16.56 8.62 -4.17
CA PRO A 15 16.41 7.68 -5.27
C PRO A 15 15.12 7.96 -6.01
N CYS A 16 15.24 8.00 -7.34
CA CYS A 16 14.14 8.27 -8.23
C CYS A 16 13.16 7.09 -8.16
N ILE A 17 11.87 7.38 -8.05
CA ILE A 17 10.83 6.36 -8.25
C ILE A 17 10.92 5.93 -9.72
N PRO A 18 10.88 4.63 -10.04
CA PRO A 18 11.03 4.15 -11.40
C PRO A 18 9.84 4.55 -12.26
N THR A 19 9.94 4.27 -13.57
CA THR A 19 8.84 4.55 -14.49
C THR A 19 7.56 3.81 -14.07
N SER A 20 6.45 4.53 -14.08
CA SER A 20 5.13 3.99 -13.74
C SER A 20 4.67 2.97 -14.80
N PRO A 21 4.17 1.79 -14.42
CA PRO A 21 3.67 0.80 -15.38
C PRO A 21 2.41 1.27 -16.10
N HIS A 22 1.65 2.17 -15.47
CA HIS A 22 0.48 2.79 -16.08
C HIS A 22 0.63 4.32 -16.10
N PRO A 23 -0.07 5.02 -17.02
CA PRO A 23 -0.09 6.48 -17.03
C PRO A 23 -0.49 7.06 -15.67
N ILE A 24 0.31 8.01 -15.20
CA ILE A 24 0.01 8.79 -14.01
C ILE A 24 -1.18 9.71 -14.35
N PRO A 25 -2.21 9.80 -13.48
CA PRO A 25 -3.32 10.70 -13.72
C PRO A 25 -2.87 12.16 -13.82
N ASP A 26 -3.51 12.94 -14.69
CA ASP A 26 -3.20 14.36 -14.83
C ASP A 26 -3.49 15.17 -13.55
N GLU A 27 -2.91 16.37 -13.46
CA GLU A 27 -3.05 17.22 -12.27
C GLU A 27 -4.51 17.60 -11.97
N LYS A 28 -5.34 17.72 -13.00
CA LYS A 28 -6.77 18.00 -12.86
C LYS A 28 -7.49 16.84 -12.18
N THR A 29 -7.16 15.61 -12.56
CA THR A 29 -7.69 14.38 -11.97
C THR A 29 -7.22 14.23 -10.54
N ILE A 30 -5.92 14.41 -10.27
CA ILE A 30 -5.35 14.38 -8.91
C ILE A 30 -6.02 15.43 -8.01
N SER A 31 -6.13 16.68 -8.47
CA SER A 31 -6.78 17.75 -7.72
C SER A 31 -8.26 17.47 -7.45
N ALA A 32 -8.95 16.84 -8.40
CA ALA A 32 -10.35 16.50 -8.22
C ALA A 32 -10.54 15.38 -7.19
N ILE A 33 -9.71 14.33 -7.21
CA ILE A 33 -9.82 13.25 -6.23
C ILE A 33 -9.45 13.73 -4.82
N PHE A 34 -8.58 14.72 -4.68
CA PHE A 34 -8.22 15.28 -3.37
C PHE A 34 -9.41 15.85 -2.61
N ASN A 35 -10.45 16.30 -3.32
CA ASN A 35 -11.66 16.84 -2.72
C ASN A 35 -12.76 15.78 -2.49
N LEU A 36 -12.55 14.54 -2.93
CA LEU A 36 -13.51 13.47 -2.75
C LEU A 36 -13.49 12.94 -1.30
N PRO A 37 -14.66 12.55 -0.77
CA PRO A 37 -14.77 12.02 0.58
C PRO A 37 -14.25 10.59 0.66
N VAL A 38 -13.59 10.30 1.77
CA VAL A 38 -13.33 8.96 2.27
C VAL A 38 -13.76 8.89 3.74
N PHE A 39 -14.01 7.67 4.22
CA PHE A 39 -14.57 7.44 5.55
C PHE A 39 -13.68 6.52 6.36
N SER A 40 -13.41 6.88 7.61
CA SER A 40 -12.76 5.99 8.58
C SER A 40 -13.74 4.98 9.17
N ALA A 41 -13.23 4.04 9.98
CA ALA A 41 -13.98 2.95 10.59
C ALA A 41 -15.20 3.39 11.44
N ASP A 42 -15.12 4.58 12.05
CA ASP A 42 -16.19 5.22 12.83
C ASP A 42 -17.22 5.95 11.95
N GLY A 43 -17.08 5.89 10.62
CA GLY A 43 -17.93 6.60 9.67
C GLY A 43 -17.60 8.09 9.55
N LYS A 44 -16.52 8.58 10.19
CA LYS A 44 -16.11 9.98 10.06
C LYS A 44 -15.59 10.24 8.65
N ARG A 45 -16.10 11.33 8.06
CA ARG A 45 -15.71 11.82 6.74
C ARG A 45 -14.43 12.63 6.81
N CYS A 46 -13.48 12.35 5.92
CA CYS A 46 -12.35 13.22 5.59
C CYS A 46 -12.16 13.30 4.07
N ARG A 47 -11.31 14.21 3.60
CA ARG A 47 -10.98 14.30 2.17
C ARG A 47 -9.82 13.36 1.83
N PHE A 48 -9.84 12.76 0.65
CA PHE A 48 -8.73 11.92 0.19
C PHE A 48 -7.38 12.66 0.20
N GLY A 49 -7.37 13.95 -0.14
CA GLY A 49 -6.16 14.78 -0.09
C GLY A 49 -5.52 14.84 1.31
N GLU A 50 -6.31 14.70 2.37
CA GLU A 50 -5.79 14.68 3.74
C GLU A 50 -5.02 13.39 4.06
N LEU A 51 -5.27 12.30 3.34
CA LEU A 51 -4.56 11.03 3.54
C LEU A 51 -3.14 11.08 2.96
N VAL A 52 -2.99 11.77 1.81
CA VAL A 52 -1.74 11.90 1.06
C VAL A 52 -0.96 13.18 1.38
N ALA A 53 -1.53 14.09 2.17
CA ALA A 53 -0.82 15.24 2.73
C ALA A 53 0.33 14.78 3.65
N ALA A 54 1.36 15.61 3.75
CA ALA A 54 2.45 15.37 4.69
C ALA A 54 1.92 15.35 6.14
N ARG A 55 2.32 14.35 6.91
CA ARG A 55 1.96 14.21 8.33
C ARG A 55 3.18 13.78 9.12
N TYR A 56 3.42 14.43 10.26
CA TYR A 56 4.56 14.15 11.14
C TYR A 56 5.92 14.16 10.41
N GLY A 57 6.11 15.10 9.47
CA GLY A 57 7.32 15.17 8.64
C GLY A 57 7.41 14.11 7.53
N VAL A 58 6.42 13.21 7.39
CA VAL A 58 6.40 12.15 6.38
C VAL A 58 5.48 12.53 5.22
N GLY A 59 6.10 12.91 4.09
CA GLY A 59 5.44 13.31 2.85
C GLY A 59 5.26 12.19 1.82
N ASN A 60 5.95 11.06 1.95
CA ASN A 60 5.77 9.90 1.07
C ASN A 60 4.59 9.05 1.57
N VAL A 61 3.62 8.78 0.69
CA VAL A 61 2.42 8.00 1.01
C VAL A 61 2.17 6.97 -0.08
N ILE A 62 2.12 5.71 0.32
CA ILE A 62 1.69 4.58 -0.49
C ILE A 62 0.20 4.40 -0.23
N VAL A 63 -0.61 4.52 -1.26
CA VAL A 63 -2.06 4.32 -1.19
C VAL A 63 -2.39 3.00 -1.89
N ILE A 64 -2.94 2.07 -1.14
CA ILE A 64 -3.38 0.76 -1.64
C ILE A 64 -4.90 0.80 -1.76
N PHE A 65 -5.42 0.65 -2.96
CA PHE A 65 -6.85 0.45 -3.17
C PHE A 65 -7.13 -1.05 -3.26
N ILE A 66 -7.90 -1.60 -2.33
CA ILE A 66 -8.37 -3.00 -2.43
C ILE A 66 -9.62 -3.08 -3.30
N ARG A 67 -9.92 -4.26 -3.82
CA ARG A 67 -11.11 -4.57 -4.62
C ARG A 67 -12.36 -4.42 -3.78
N HIS A 68 -12.48 -5.22 -2.72
CA HIS A 68 -13.63 -5.22 -1.79
C HIS A 68 -13.27 -5.97 -0.49
N PHE A 69 -14.00 -5.70 0.60
CA PHE A 69 -13.65 -6.21 1.94
C PHE A 69 -13.83 -7.73 2.12
N PHE A 70 -14.52 -8.41 1.21
CA PHE A 70 -14.64 -9.88 1.20
C PHE A 70 -13.68 -10.57 0.23
N CYS A 71 -12.79 -9.83 -0.46
CA CYS A 71 -11.87 -10.46 -1.40
C CYS A 71 -10.77 -11.19 -0.65
N SER A 72 -10.79 -12.52 -0.66
CA SER A 72 -9.72 -13.28 0.00
C SER A 72 -8.35 -13.09 -0.66
N CYS A 73 -8.26 -12.76 -1.96
CA CYS A 73 -7.00 -12.39 -2.60
C CYS A 73 -6.41 -11.11 -1.98
N ASP A 74 -7.24 -10.08 -1.78
CA ASP A 74 -6.80 -8.84 -1.13
C ASP A 74 -6.47 -9.07 0.34
N GLN A 75 -7.19 -9.98 1.02
CA GLN A 75 -6.87 -10.32 2.41
C GLN A 75 -5.49 -11.00 2.53
N ASP A 76 -5.15 -11.91 1.61
CA ASP A 76 -3.81 -12.52 1.53
C ASP A 76 -2.75 -11.43 1.23
N TYR A 77 -3.05 -10.54 0.29
CA TYR A 77 -2.18 -9.42 -0.06
C TYR A 77 -1.92 -8.48 1.13
N VAL A 78 -2.95 -8.05 1.83
CA VAL A 78 -2.83 -7.15 2.99
C VAL A 78 -2.09 -7.84 4.14
N ARG A 79 -2.30 -9.14 4.37
CA ARG A 79 -1.47 -9.93 5.32
C ARG A 79 0.00 -9.91 4.93
N SER A 80 0.32 -10.07 3.64
CA SER A 80 1.69 -9.96 3.13
C SER A 80 2.27 -8.57 3.34
N LEU A 81 1.51 -7.51 3.07
CA LEU A 81 1.94 -6.12 3.33
C LEU A 81 2.23 -5.90 4.81
N ALA A 82 1.34 -6.32 5.71
CA ALA A 82 1.50 -6.13 7.15
C ALA A 82 2.76 -6.82 7.69
N ARG A 83 3.09 -8.00 7.15
CA ARG A 83 4.32 -8.73 7.49
C ARG A 83 5.59 -8.09 6.94
N CYS A 84 5.54 -7.55 5.72
CA CYS A 84 6.75 -7.12 4.99
C CYS A 84 7.05 -5.63 5.14
N LEU A 85 6.04 -4.77 5.22
CA LEU A 85 6.18 -3.30 5.31
C LEU A 85 6.01 -2.83 6.74
N THR A 86 6.88 -3.33 7.63
CA THR A 86 6.89 -2.94 9.04
C THR A 86 7.21 -1.45 9.21
N PRO A 87 6.92 -0.84 10.38
CA PRO A 87 7.31 0.54 10.66
C PRO A 87 8.81 0.79 10.44
N THR A 88 9.67 -0.17 10.78
CA THR A 88 11.11 -0.11 10.54
C THR A 88 11.44 -0.03 9.06
N VAL A 89 10.84 -0.90 8.23
CA VAL A 89 11.05 -0.85 6.76
C VAL A 89 10.57 0.49 6.22
N LEU A 90 9.34 0.90 6.52
CA LEU A 90 8.74 2.14 6.00
C LEU A 90 9.51 3.41 6.40
N SER A 91 10.15 3.43 7.58
CA SER A 91 10.94 4.57 8.06
C SER A 91 12.36 4.62 7.49
N THR A 92 12.90 3.50 7.01
CA THR A 92 14.29 3.37 6.53
C THR A 92 14.41 3.26 5.00
N LEU A 93 13.30 3.39 4.28
CA LEU A 93 13.31 3.35 2.81
C LEU A 93 14.26 4.43 2.22
N PRO A 94 15.05 4.10 1.20
CA PRO A 94 15.93 5.05 0.53
C PRO A 94 15.20 6.28 -0.04
N ALA A 95 13.96 6.12 -0.52
CA ALA A 95 13.11 7.23 -0.97
C ALA A 95 12.70 8.20 0.16
N GLY A 96 13.05 7.88 1.40
CA GLY A 96 12.70 8.57 2.64
C GLY A 96 11.57 7.86 3.39
N PRO A 97 11.35 8.22 4.67
CA PRO A 97 10.26 7.70 5.47
C PRO A 97 8.94 7.76 4.70
N SER A 98 8.14 6.70 4.81
CA SER A 98 6.88 6.55 4.07
C SER A 98 5.77 6.08 4.99
N ARG A 99 4.53 6.39 4.61
CA ARG A 99 3.32 5.83 5.23
C ARG A 99 2.56 4.99 4.22
N LEU A 100 1.87 3.97 4.70
CA LEU A 100 0.93 3.18 3.89
C LEU A 100 -0.48 3.42 4.40
N VAL A 101 -1.43 3.62 3.48
CA VAL A 101 -2.86 3.70 3.78
C VAL A 101 -3.62 2.79 2.81
N ILE A 102 -4.68 2.15 3.31
CA ILE A 102 -5.55 1.28 2.52
C ILE A 102 -6.89 1.97 2.29
N VAL A 103 -7.44 1.86 1.09
CA VAL A 103 -8.76 2.35 0.73
C VAL A 103 -9.57 1.20 0.13
N GLY A 104 -10.73 0.92 0.74
CA GLY A 104 -11.74 -0.01 0.19
C GLY A 104 -12.90 0.72 -0.48
N CYS A 105 -13.82 -0.05 -1.08
CA CYS A 105 -15.05 0.49 -1.67
C CYS A 105 -16.36 0.03 -0.98
N GLY A 106 -16.26 -0.68 0.13
CA GLY A 106 -17.42 -1.14 0.89
C GLY A 106 -17.87 -0.16 1.98
N ASP A 107 -18.79 -0.59 2.83
CA ASP A 107 -19.29 0.22 3.95
C ASP A 107 -18.19 0.45 5.01
N PRO A 108 -18.12 1.63 5.66
CA PRO A 108 -17.18 1.88 6.75
C PRO A 108 -17.23 0.83 7.87
N SER A 109 -18.41 0.25 8.13
CA SER A 109 -18.59 -0.79 9.15
C SER A 109 -17.83 -2.08 8.85
N ARG A 110 -17.27 -2.25 7.64
CA ARG A 110 -16.44 -3.40 7.26
C ARG A 110 -14.96 -3.22 7.56
N ILE A 111 -14.52 -2.00 7.88
CA ILE A 111 -13.11 -1.71 8.14
C ILE A 111 -12.60 -2.50 9.35
N ILE A 112 -13.30 -2.48 10.50
CA ILE A 112 -12.87 -3.18 11.71
C ILE A 112 -12.80 -4.70 11.49
N PRO A 113 -13.84 -5.38 10.96
CA PRO A 113 -13.74 -6.80 10.65
C PRO A 113 -12.61 -7.14 9.66
N TYR A 114 -12.40 -6.30 8.65
CA TYR A 114 -11.34 -6.53 7.66
C TYR A 114 -9.94 -6.39 8.26
N ALA A 115 -9.71 -5.37 9.09
CA ALA A 115 -8.46 -5.18 9.79
C ALA A 115 -8.14 -6.39 10.69
N ALA A 116 -9.14 -6.87 11.44
CA ALA A 116 -9.00 -8.06 12.28
C ALA A 116 -8.71 -9.34 11.46
N GLU A 117 -9.40 -9.53 10.34
CA GLU A 117 -9.22 -10.69 9.46
C GLU A 117 -7.83 -10.74 8.81
N THR A 118 -7.22 -9.57 8.60
CA THR A 118 -5.93 -9.43 7.90
C THR A 118 -4.76 -9.15 8.84
N SER A 119 -5.00 -9.03 10.14
CA SER A 119 -4.01 -8.54 11.12
C SER A 119 -3.32 -7.27 10.64
N CYS A 120 -4.11 -6.33 10.09
CA CYS A 120 -3.61 -5.14 9.44
C CYS A 120 -3.58 -3.96 10.41
N ASP A 121 -2.39 -3.42 10.66
CA ASP A 121 -2.17 -2.24 11.50
C ASP A 121 -2.12 -0.92 10.70
N PHE A 122 -2.20 -0.99 9.36
CA PHE A 122 -2.25 0.21 8.53
C PHE A 122 -3.61 0.92 8.65
N PRO A 123 -3.66 2.26 8.56
CA PRO A 123 -4.91 2.99 8.47
C PRO A 123 -5.72 2.56 7.25
N ILE A 124 -6.97 2.15 7.48
CA ILE A 124 -7.92 1.77 6.43
C ILE A 124 -9.05 2.81 6.37
N PHE A 125 -9.36 3.24 5.16
CA PHE A 125 -10.48 4.11 4.82
C PHE A 125 -11.35 3.45 3.75
N THR A 126 -12.50 4.05 3.46
CA THR A 126 -13.34 3.61 2.34
C THR A 126 -13.90 4.77 1.53
N ASP A 127 -14.04 4.56 0.22
CA ASP A 127 -14.88 5.34 -0.68
C ASP A 127 -16.05 4.46 -1.17
N PRO A 128 -17.18 4.43 -0.44
CA PRO A 128 -18.34 3.62 -0.82
C PRO A 128 -18.96 4.06 -2.15
N THR A 129 -18.71 5.31 -2.58
CA THR A 129 -19.22 5.85 -3.84
C THR A 129 -18.38 5.45 -5.05
N ARG A 130 -17.16 4.95 -4.81
CA ARG A 130 -16.16 4.58 -5.83
C ARG A 130 -15.79 5.72 -6.78
N ARG A 131 -16.05 6.96 -6.40
CA ARG A 131 -15.73 8.12 -7.25
C ARG A 131 -14.23 8.24 -7.45
N ILE A 132 -13.42 7.90 -6.45
CA ILE A 132 -11.96 7.88 -6.57
C ILE A 132 -11.54 6.76 -7.52
N TYR A 133 -12.06 5.54 -7.34
CA TYR A 133 -11.82 4.39 -8.22
C TYR A 133 -12.13 4.72 -9.69
N VAL A 134 -13.28 5.34 -9.95
CA VAL A 134 -13.70 5.74 -11.30
C VAL A 134 -12.79 6.83 -11.88
N ARG A 135 -12.44 7.86 -11.09
CA ARG A 135 -11.55 8.95 -11.56
C ARG A 135 -10.12 8.50 -11.78
N LEU A 136 -9.67 7.49 -11.05
CA LEU A 136 -8.38 6.84 -11.25
C LEU A 136 -8.43 5.74 -12.31
N GLU A 137 -9.57 5.52 -12.97
CA GLU A 137 -9.75 4.55 -14.06
C GLU A 137 -9.38 3.12 -13.63
N MET A 138 -9.71 2.75 -12.39
CA MET A 138 -9.52 1.38 -11.93
C MET A 138 -10.51 0.44 -12.64
N ASN A 139 -9.98 -0.69 -13.11
CA ASN A 139 -10.74 -1.65 -13.90
C ASN A 139 -11.93 -2.25 -13.13
N LYS A 140 -12.85 -2.83 -13.90
CA LYS A 140 -13.87 -3.73 -13.37
C LYS A 140 -13.77 -5.07 -14.07
N SER A 141 -13.41 -6.11 -13.33
CA SER A 141 -13.19 -7.44 -13.89
C SER A 141 -13.37 -8.51 -12.82
N LEU A 142 -13.76 -9.70 -13.26
CA LEU A 142 -13.69 -10.94 -12.49
C LEU A 142 -12.64 -11.91 -13.07
N ALA A 143 -11.90 -11.48 -14.11
CA ALA A 143 -10.81 -12.27 -14.66
C ALA A 143 -9.71 -12.41 -13.59
N SER A 144 -9.18 -13.62 -13.44
CA SER A 144 -8.02 -13.91 -12.60
C SER A 144 -6.81 -14.16 -13.50
N SER A 145 -5.64 -13.68 -13.10
CA SER A 145 -4.35 -14.01 -13.75
C SER A 145 -3.71 -15.25 -13.11
N THR A 146 -2.54 -15.63 -13.63
CA THR A 146 -1.60 -16.56 -12.99
C THR A 146 -1.40 -16.19 -11.54
N ARG A 147 -1.33 -17.17 -10.63
CA ARG A 147 -1.29 -16.98 -9.17
C ARG A 147 -0.10 -16.09 -8.70
N PRO A 148 -0.33 -14.88 -8.18
CA PRO A 148 0.69 -14.10 -7.49
C PRO A 148 1.40 -14.81 -6.35
N ALA A 149 2.63 -14.38 -6.10
CA ALA A 149 3.45 -14.85 -4.99
C ALA A 149 2.83 -14.59 -3.59
N TYR A 150 1.94 -13.60 -3.45
CA TYR A 150 1.29 -13.30 -2.17
C TYR A 150 0.06 -14.18 -1.89
N MET A 151 -0.48 -14.91 -2.87
CA MET A 151 -1.62 -15.79 -2.62
C MET A 151 -1.14 -17.06 -1.91
N GLU A 152 -1.59 -17.26 -0.68
CA GLU A 152 -1.24 -18.41 0.16
C GLU A 152 -2.10 -19.63 -0.20
N HIS A 153 -3.33 -19.41 -0.68
CA HIS A 153 -4.28 -20.49 -1.02
C HIS A 153 -4.66 -20.55 -2.49
N SER A 154 -5.14 -21.71 -2.96
CA SER A 154 -5.67 -21.86 -4.33
C SER A 154 -6.84 -20.89 -4.58
N LEU A 155 -7.05 -20.49 -5.83
CA LEU A 155 -8.13 -19.57 -6.19
C LEU A 155 -9.50 -20.10 -5.73
N LEU A 156 -9.74 -21.42 -5.86
CA LEU A 156 -10.96 -22.06 -5.38
C LEU A 156 -11.12 -21.93 -3.85
N SER A 157 -10.05 -22.15 -3.09
CA SER A 157 -10.07 -21.99 -1.63
C SER A 157 -10.38 -20.55 -1.23
N LEU A 158 -9.81 -19.57 -1.94
CA LEU A 158 -10.08 -18.15 -1.72
C LEU A 158 -11.53 -17.79 -2.02
N ILE A 159 -12.13 -18.36 -3.07
CA ILE A 159 -13.56 -18.19 -3.38
C ILE A 159 -14.42 -18.78 -2.25
N ILE A 160 -14.14 -20.01 -1.81
CA ILE A 160 -14.88 -20.67 -0.72
C ILE A 160 -14.78 -19.84 0.58
N ARG A 161 -13.60 -19.35 0.92
CA ARG A 161 -13.39 -18.47 2.09
C ARG A 161 -14.22 -17.19 1.99
N SER A 162 -14.19 -16.53 0.83
CA SER A 162 -14.97 -15.32 0.55
C SER A 162 -16.47 -15.59 0.76
N MET A 163 -16.99 -16.68 0.19
CA MET A 163 -18.39 -17.10 0.36
C MET A 163 -18.73 -17.38 1.83
N GLY A 164 -17.87 -18.11 2.55
CA GLY A 164 -18.06 -18.41 3.96
C GLY A 164 -18.13 -17.16 4.83
N GLN A 165 -17.29 -16.16 4.56
CA GLN A 165 -17.34 -14.87 5.27
C GLN A 165 -18.60 -14.07 4.97
N MET A 166 -19.09 -14.09 3.73
CA MET A 166 -20.35 -13.45 3.35
C MET A 166 -21.52 -14.09 4.10
N VAL A 167 -21.60 -15.43 4.11
CA VAL A 167 -22.64 -16.18 4.83
C VAL A 167 -22.59 -15.84 6.32
N LYS A 168 -21.42 -15.88 6.95
CA LYS A 168 -21.23 -15.52 8.37
C LYS A 168 -21.60 -14.06 8.68
N SER A 169 -21.56 -13.17 7.68
CA SER A 169 -21.87 -11.76 7.85
C SER A 169 -23.36 -11.43 7.75
N GLY A 170 -24.21 -12.38 7.36
CA GLY A 170 -25.66 -12.16 7.18
C GLY A 170 -25.96 -10.97 6.27
N TYR A 171 -26.79 -10.02 6.73
CA TYR A 171 -27.07 -8.77 6.01
C TYR A 171 -25.81 -7.92 5.71
N GLY A 172 -24.73 -8.12 6.46
CA GLY A 172 -23.44 -7.49 6.21
C GLY A 172 -22.74 -7.96 4.92
N ALA A 173 -23.23 -9.02 4.26
CA ALA A 173 -22.70 -9.47 2.96
C ALA A 173 -22.79 -8.39 1.87
N PHE A 174 -23.84 -7.57 1.90
CA PHE A 174 -24.05 -6.46 0.93
C PHE A 174 -23.16 -5.24 1.20
N LYS A 175 -22.44 -5.23 2.33
CA LYS A 175 -21.58 -4.12 2.75
C LYS A 175 -20.13 -4.27 2.29
N GLY A 176 -19.80 -5.35 1.59
CA GLY A 176 -18.43 -5.66 1.17
C GLY A 176 -17.82 -4.72 0.14
N GLY A 177 -18.64 -4.04 -0.66
CA GLY A 177 -18.22 -3.30 -1.84
C GLY A 177 -18.64 -4.01 -3.15
N ASP A 178 -18.34 -3.39 -4.29
CA ASP A 178 -18.65 -3.96 -5.60
C ASP A 178 -17.65 -5.07 -5.96
N PHE A 179 -18.14 -6.30 -6.14
CA PHE A 179 -17.33 -7.47 -6.47
C PHE A 179 -16.59 -7.39 -7.80
N TRP A 180 -17.09 -6.58 -8.74
CA TRP A 180 -16.42 -6.37 -10.02
C TRP A 180 -15.27 -5.37 -9.91
N GLN A 181 -15.22 -4.55 -8.86
CA GLN A 181 -14.22 -3.50 -8.72
C GLN A 181 -12.83 -4.11 -8.57
N ASN A 182 -11.87 -3.67 -9.38
CA ASN A 182 -10.46 -3.92 -9.14
C ASN A 182 -9.82 -2.77 -8.35
N GLY A 183 -8.66 -3.07 -7.77
CA GLY A 183 -7.85 -2.15 -6.97
C GLY A 183 -6.59 -1.68 -7.70
N GLY A 184 -5.56 -1.35 -6.91
CA GLY A 184 -4.23 -0.96 -7.38
C GLY A 184 -3.45 -0.15 -6.34
N GLU A 185 -2.33 0.42 -6.75
CA GLU A 185 -1.37 1.09 -5.88
C GLU A 185 -0.91 2.43 -6.46
N TRP A 186 -0.83 3.45 -5.60
CA TRP A 186 -0.35 4.78 -5.96
C TRP A 186 0.70 5.23 -4.96
N ILE A 187 1.73 5.93 -5.45
CA ILE A 187 2.75 6.55 -4.60
C ILE A 187 2.66 8.06 -4.76
N PHE A 188 2.41 8.74 -3.66
CA PHE A 188 2.40 10.19 -3.55
C PHE A 188 3.63 10.67 -2.78
N ARG A 189 4.19 11.80 -3.20
CA ARG A 189 5.21 12.55 -2.46
C ARG A 189 4.76 13.99 -2.36
N GLU A 190 4.51 14.45 -1.14
CA GLU A 190 4.07 15.82 -0.87
C GLU A 190 2.81 16.19 -1.67
N GLY A 191 1.87 15.25 -1.79
CA GLY A 191 0.65 15.41 -2.59
C GLY A 191 0.84 15.30 -4.10
N ARG A 192 2.06 15.12 -4.64
CA ARG A 192 2.27 14.83 -6.05
C ARG A 192 2.25 13.32 -6.31
N CYS A 193 1.45 12.87 -7.26
CA CYS A 193 1.46 11.47 -7.70
C CYS A 193 2.73 11.19 -8.51
N LEU A 194 3.53 10.21 -8.10
CA LEU A 194 4.78 9.84 -8.75
C LEU A 194 4.70 8.54 -9.53
N TRP A 195 3.77 7.66 -9.16
CA TRP A 195 3.69 6.31 -9.68
C TRP A 195 2.29 5.75 -9.46
N ALA A 196 1.80 4.97 -10.42
CA ALA A 196 0.47 4.41 -10.42
C ALA A 196 0.46 3.01 -11.04
N HIS A 197 -0.23 2.10 -10.36
CA HIS A 197 -0.54 0.77 -10.87
C HIS A 197 -2.03 0.48 -10.68
N ARG A 198 -2.66 0.02 -11.76
CA ARG A 198 -4.06 -0.41 -11.78
C ARG A 198 -4.05 -1.90 -11.99
N MET A 199 -4.77 -2.65 -11.17
CA MET A 199 -4.88 -4.09 -11.37
C MET A 199 -5.62 -4.39 -12.68
N GLU A 200 -5.05 -5.23 -13.53
CA GLU A 200 -5.71 -5.73 -14.74
C GLU A 200 -6.66 -6.89 -14.42
N THR A 201 -6.32 -7.71 -13.43
CA THR A 201 -7.11 -8.87 -12.97
C THR A 201 -7.45 -8.78 -11.48
N THR A 202 -8.27 -9.70 -10.97
CA THR A 202 -8.66 -9.74 -9.55
C THR A 202 -7.54 -10.06 -8.58
N SER A 203 -6.38 -10.44 -9.10
CA SER A 203 -5.19 -10.81 -8.33
C SER A 203 -3.95 -10.09 -8.84
N ASP A 204 -4.08 -8.96 -9.53
CA ASP A 204 -2.92 -8.25 -10.09
C ASP A 204 -2.42 -7.12 -9.17
N HIS A 205 -2.31 -7.36 -7.87
CA HIS A 205 -1.65 -6.42 -6.95
C HIS A 205 -0.12 -6.48 -7.09
N VAL A 206 0.56 -5.35 -6.95
CA VAL A 206 2.02 -5.30 -6.80
C VAL A 206 2.40 -5.86 -5.44
N THR A 207 3.21 -6.92 -5.41
CA THR A 207 3.61 -7.59 -4.17
C THR A 207 4.35 -6.64 -3.22
N ALA A 208 4.40 -6.97 -1.92
CA ALA A 208 5.14 -6.16 -0.96
C ALA A 208 6.62 -5.96 -1.34
N LYS A 209 7.27 -7.02 -1.85
CA LYS A 209 8.67 -6.97 -2.33
C LYS A 209 8.82 -6.04 -3.53
N GLU A 210 7.92 -6.15 -4.50
CA GLU A 210 7.91 -5.28 -5.68
C GLU A 210 7.67 -3.82 -5.30
N LEU A 211 6.78 -3.53 -4.34
CA LEU A 211 6.60 -2.18 -3.81
C LEU A 211 7.89 -1.64 -3.17
N VAL A 212 8.63 -2.46 -2.40
CA VAL A 212 9.95 -2.07 -1.87
C VAL A 212 10.92 -1.77 -3.02
N ASN A 213 10.92 -2.59 -4.08
CA ASN A 213 11.77 -2.34 -5.25
C ASN A 213 11.41 -1.00 -5.94
N VAL A 214 10.12 -0.68 -6.08
CA VAL A 214 9.68 0.64 -6.60
C VAL A 214 10.16 1.77 -5.69
N LEU A 215 10.00 1.63 -4.37
CA LEU A 215 10.39 2.64 -3.38
C LEU A 215 11.91 2.78 -3.21
N THR A 216 12.70 1.83 -3.71
CA THR A 216 14.17 1.87 -3.73
C THR A 216 14.73 2.32 -5.08
N GLY A 217 13.87 2.59 -6.07
CA GLY A 217 14.28 3.08 -7.39
C GLY A 217 14.78 1.99 -8.34
N ASP A 218 14.34 0.73 -8.18
CA ASP A 218 14.69 -0.34 -9.12
C ASP A 218 13.82 -0.25 -10.38
N GLU A 219 14.41 0.12 -11.52
CA GLU A 219 13.70 0.14 -12.81
C GLU A 219 13.19 -1.25 -13.24
N ASN A 220 13.80 -2.33 -12.73
CA ASN A 220 13.36 -3.71 -12.97
C ASN A 220 12.47 -4.23 -11.83
N TRP A 221 11.71 -3.38 -11.15
CA TRP A 221 11.00 -3.71 -9.91
C TRP A 221 10.17 -5.01 -9.94
N ARG A 222 9.58 -5.38 -11.09
CA ARG A 222 8.85 -6.66 -11.32
C ARG A 222 9.74 -7.90 -11.36
N ASN A 223 10.95 -7.76 -11.90
CA ASN A 223 11.92 -8.84 -12.11
C ASN A 223 13.13 -8.76 -11.16
N GLY A 224 13.13 -7.79 -10.24
CA GLY A 224 14.25 -7.42 -9.39
C GLY A 224 14.74 -8.59 -8.53
N THR A 225 15.93 -9.08 -8.86
CA THR A 225 16.72 -10.05 -8.07
C THR A 225 17.41 -9.42 -6.86
N LYS A 226 17.32 -8.10 -6.69
CA LYS A 226 17.87 -7.40 -5.51
C LYS A 226 17.17 -7.89 -4.25
N ARG A 227 17.87 -8.73 -3.49
CA ARG A 227 17.54 -9.07 -2.11
C ARG A 227 17.82 -7.84 -1.25
N TYR A 228 16.83 -6.96 -1.09
CA TYR A 228 16.77 -6.25 0.17
C TYR A 228 16.37 -7.29 1.21
N ASN A 229 17.32 -7.69 2.06
CA ASN A 229 17.04 -8.61 3.15
C ASN A 229 16.09 -7.89 4.12
N ILE A 230 14.79 -8.14 3.97
CA ILE A 230 13.72 -7.65 4.87
C ILE A 230 13.85 -8.26 6.29
N LEU A 231 14.93 -8.99 6.58
CA LEU A 231 15.11 -9.80 7.79
C LEU A 231 16.38 -9.50 8.59
N ASP A 232 17.18 -8.49 8.24
CA ASP A 232 18.31 -8.15 9.11
C ASP A 232 17.79 -7.36 10.33
N PRO A 233 17.93 -7.88 11.56
CA PRO A 233 17.57 -7.13 12.75
C PRO A 233 18.43 -5.87 12.83
N ALA A 234 17.83 -4.77 13.30
CA ALA A 234 18.53 -3.52 13.54
C ALA A 234 19.78 -3.79 14.40
N PRO A 235 20.94 -3.16 14.10
CA PRO A 235 22.11 -3.28 14.96
C PRO A 235 21.74 -2.79 16.36
N ASP A 236 21.94 -3.67 17.34
CA ASP A 236 21.61 -3.45 18.74
C ASP A 236 22.40 -2.23 19.26
N SER A 237 21.69 -1.22 19.77
CA SER A 237 22.29 0.03 20.22
C SER A 237 22.91 -0.07 21.63
N ASN A 238 23.63 -1.16 21.91
CA ASN A 238 24.29 -1.39 23.20
C ASN A 238 25.73 -1.88 23.01
N GLU A 239 26.58 -1.01 22.46
CA GLU A 239 28.00 -0.99 22.83
C GLU A 239 28.23 0.17 23.81
N SER A 240 27.80 -0.01 25.05
CA SER A 240 28.28 0.79 26.17
C SER A 240 29.59 0.20 26.67
N HIS A 241 30.68 0.87 26.33
CA HIS A 241 31.91 1.01 27.11
C HIS A 241 32.16 0.00 28.26
N THR A 242 33.10 -0.90 28.04
CA THR A 242 34.04 -1.30 29.11
C THR A 242 35.46 -1.30 28.57
N ASN A 243 36.06 -0.10 28.55
CA ASN A 243 37.50 0.04 28.75
C ASN A 243 37.70 0.13 30.26
N LYS A 244 38.44 -0.81 30.86
CA LYS A 244 39.26 -0.57 32.06
C LYS A 244 40.20 -1.76 32.33
N LEU A 245 41.49 -1.42 32.20
CA LEU A 245 42.71 -2.01 32.78
C LEU A 245 43.15 -3.38 32.27
#